data_AF-A0A8H7R436-F1
#
_entry.id   AF-A0A8H7R436-F1
#
_cell.length_a   1.000
_cell.length_b   1.000
_cell.length_c   1.000
_cell.angle_alpha   90.00
_cell.angle_beta   90.00
_cell.angle_gamma   90.00
#
_symmetry.space_group_name_H-M   'P 1'
#
loop_
_entity.id
_entity.type
_entity.pdbx_description
1 polymer ?
#
loop_
_entity_poly.entity_id
_entity_poly.type
_entity_poly.pdbx_seq_one_letter_code
_entity_poly.pdbx_strand_id
1 'polypeptide(L)'
;MNFYSGISFREPSETECLIVITSIIDERIPNTQFRVRVDLIISGWRITKAEKSIYIIYITQIDLNGHIPNAWLKYIEMILPQCAGTM
;
A
#
# COMPACT_ATOMS: atom_id res chain seq x y z
N MET A 1 0.22 -14.56 -17.35
CA MET A 1 -0.05 -14.76 -15.90
C MET A 1 1.05 -13.99 -15.20
N ASN A 2 0.72 -12.92 -14.47
CA ASN A 2 1.72 -11.97 -13.99
C ASN A 2 2.13 -12.32 -12.55
N PHE A 3 3.43 -12.26 -12.27
CA PHE A 3 4.05 -12.62 -10.99
C PHE A 3 4.39 -11.33 -10.26
N TYR A 4 3.94 -11.04 -9.04
CA TYR A 4 4.18 -9.70 -8.44
C TYR A 4 5.06 -9.70 -7.17
N SER A 5 5.99 -8.74 -7.05
CA SER A 5 6.82 -8.43 -5.88
C SER A 5 6.59 -7.00 -5.43
N GLY A 6 6.69 -6.70 -4.13
CA GLY A 6 6.62 -5.32 -3.65
C GLY A 6 7.96 -4.60 -3.80
N ILE A 7 7.96 -3.40 -4.38
CA ILE A 7 9.10 -2.48 -4.32
C ILE A 7 8.72 -1.24 -3.52
N SER A 8 9.68 -0.65 -2.81
CA SER A 8 9.50 0.64 -2.15
C SER A 8 10.55 1.65 -2.60
N PHE A 9 10.11 2.88 -2.89
CA PHE A 9 10.96 4.04 -3.11
C PHE A 9 10.78 5.03 -1.96
N ARG A 10 11.87 5.71 -1.56
CA ARG A 10 11.85 6.74 -0.52
C ARG A 10 12.55 7.99 -1.04
N GLU A 11 11.88 9.12 -0.93
CA GLU A 11 12.41 10.43 -1.32
C GLU A 11 12.36 11.38 -0.13
N PRO A 12 13.46 11.49 0.63
CA PRO A 12 13.56 12.44 1.73
C PRO A 12 13.99 13.83 1.21
N SER A 13 13.41 14.86 1.80
CA SER A 13 13.84 16.26 1.72
C SER A 13 13.90 16.87 3.13
N GLU A 14 14.24 18.14 3.24
CA GLU A 14 14.30 18.83 4.55
C GLU A 14 12.92 18.96 5.22
N THR A 15 11.85 19.04 4.43
CA THR A 15 10.49 19.34 4.92
C THR A 15 9.51 18.19 4.72
N GLU A 16 9.82 17.25 3.84
CA GLU A 16 8.94 16.12 3.54
C GLU A 16 9.72 14.81 3.31
N CYS A 17 9.02 13.70 3.50
CA CYS A 17 9.51 12.37 3.16
C CYS A 17 8.37 11.64 2.47
N LEU A 18 8.61 11.21 1.23
CA LEU A 18 7.70 10.37 0.47
C LEU A 18 8.18 8.93 0.54
N ILE A 19 7.26 8.03 0.86
CA ILE A 19 7.47 6.59 0.79
C ILE A 19 6.39 6.05 -0.14
N VAL A 20 6.79 5.42 -1.24
CA VAL A 20 5.86 4.86 -2.22
C VAL A 20 6.18 3.38 -2.41
N ILE A 21 5.14 2.56 -2.47
CA ILE A 21 5.19 1.11 -2.59
C ILE A 21 4.25 0.71 -3.72
N THR A 22 4.68 -0.20 -4.58
CA THR A 22 3.86 -0.75 -5.66
C THR A 22 4.25 -2.19 -5.94
N SER A 23 3.34 -2.94 -6.54
CA SER A 23 3.60 -4.26 -7.10
C SER A 23 4.37 -4.13 -8.42
N ILE A 24 5.47 -4.86 -8.57
CA ILE A 24 6.21 -5.04 -9.82
C ILE A 24 6.12 -6.47 -10.28
N ILE A 25 6.32 -6.74 -11.57
CA ILE A 25 6.36 -8.13 -12.04
C ILE A 25 7.73 -8.77 -11.74
N ASP A 26 7.78 -9.90 -11.03
CA ASP A 26 8.99 -10.68 -10.74
C ASP A 26 8.77 -12.18 -10.94
N GLU A 27 9.33 -12.72 -12.03
CA GLU A 27 9.20 -14.14 -12.43
C GLU A 27 9.79 -15.12 -11.41
N ARG A 28 10.66 -14.66 -10.51
CA ARG A 28 11.25 -15.50 -9.46
C ARG A 28 10.27 -15.79 -8.32
N ILE A 29 9.13 -15.09 -8.28
CA ILE A 29 8.13 -15.22 -7.22
C ILE A 29 6.86 -15.85 -7.79
N PRO A 30 6.74 -17.20 -7.73
CA PRO A 30 5.60 -17.90 -8.33
C PRO A 30 4.30 -17.62 -7.58
N ASN A 31 3.17 -17.87 -8.24
CA ASN A 31 1.88 -17.92 -7.57
C ASN A 31 1.82 -19.13 -6.62
N THR A 32 1.19 -18.93 -5.46
CA THR A 32 1.00 -19.98 -4.46
C THR A 32 -0.38 -20.59 -4.62
N GLN A 33 -0.49 -21.92 -4.57
CA GLN A 33 -1.80 -22.59 -4.57
C GLN A 33 -2.68 -22.08 -3.43
N PHE A 34 -3.99 -21.96 -3.70
CA PHE A 34 -5.01 -21.47 -2.77
C PHE A 34 -4.85 -20.02 -2.29
N ARG A 35 -3.98 -19.23 -2.92
CA ARG A 35 -3.85 -17.79 -2.65
C ARG A 35 -4.08 -17.01 -3.93
N VAL A 36 -4.86 -15.93 -3.83
CA VAL A 36 -4.98 -14.97 -4.92
C VAL A 36 -3.98 -13.84 -4.69
N ARG A 37 -3.23 -13.52 -5.74
CA ARG A 37 -2.23 -12.45 -5.70
C ARG A 37 -2.93 -11.13 -5.98
N VAL A 38 -2.80 -10.23 -5.02
CA VAL A 38 -3.31 -8.87 -5.06
C VAL A 38 -2.35 -7.96 -5.84
N ASP A 39 -2.89 -7.00 -6.58
CA ASP A 39 -2.10 -5.97 -7.25
C ASP A 39 -2.12 -4.66 -6.46
N LEU A 40 -0.99 -4.29 -5.87
CA LEU A 40 -0.82 -3.02 -5.16
C LEU A 40 -0.44 -1.95 -6.16
N ILE A 41 -1.45 -1.23 -6.66
CA ILE A 41 -1.24 -0.17 -7.66
C ILE A 41 -0.36 0.92 -7.06
N ILE A 42 -0.75 1.44 -5.91
CA ILE A 42 0.08 2.37 -5.12
C ILE A 42 -0.28 2.24 -3.64
N SER A 43 0.72 2.27 -2.78
CA SER A 43 0.52 2.56 -1.37
C SER A 43 1.69 3.36 -0.85
N GLY A 44 1.49 4.18 0.18
CA GLY A 44 2.59 4.98 0.67
C GLY A 44 2.21 6.03 1.67
N TRP A 45 3.23 6.71 2.15
CA TRP A 45 3.12 7.81 3.09
C TRP A 45 3.75 9.06 2.50
N ARG A 46 3.03 10.17 2.62
CA ARG A 46 3.63 11.51 2.58
C ARG A 46 3.70 12.03 4.00
N ILE A 47 4.92 12.19 4.49
CA ILE A 47 5.20 12.70 5.83
C ILE A 47 5.71 14.13 5.64
N THR A 48 5.02 15.12 6.20
CA THR A 48 5.39 16.53 6.08
C THR A 48 5.63 17.11 7.47
N LYS A 49 6.74 17.83 7.64
CA LYS A 49 7.04 18.53 8.89
C LYS A 49 6.08 19.71 9.08
N ALA A 50 5.56 19.87 10.29
CA ALA A 50 4.86 21.06 10.74
C ALA A 50 5.64 21.71 11.90
N GLU A 51 5.24 22.90 12.36
CA GLU A 51 5.98 23.64 13.39
C GLU A 51 6.24 22.84 14.67
N LYS A 52 5.25 22.05 15.12
CA LYS A 52 5.32 21.26 16.37
C LYS A 52 4.78 19.84 16.20
N SER A 53 4.57 19.40 14.97
CA SER A 53 3.95 18.11 14.67
C SER A 53 4.42 17.60 13.31
N ILE A 54 3.84 16.47 12.90
CA ILE A 54 3.99 15.91 11.57
C ILE A 54 2.60 15.71 10.97
N TYR A 55 2.45 16.00 9.68
CA TYR A 55 1.29 15.62 8.91
C TYR A 55 1.62 14.34 8.14
N ILE A 56 0.78 13.32 8.29
CA ILE A 56 0.92 12.06 7.58
C ILE A 56 -0.30 11.89 6.69
N ILE A 57 -0.06 11.74 5.40
CA ILE A 57 -1.08 11.30 4.44
C ILE A 57 -0.72 9.88 4.04
N TYR A 58 -1.63 8.94 4.29
CA TYR A 58 -1.52 7.58 3.79
C TYR A 58 -2.40 7.44 2.55
N ILE A 59 -1.83 6.95 1.45
CA ILE A 59 -2.54 6.65 0.22
C ILE A 59 -2.45 5.14 0.01
N THR A 60 -3.55 4.51 -0.40
CA THR A 60 -3.56 3.12 -0.81
C THR A 60 -4.58 2.92 -1.92
N GLN A 61 -4.18 2.20 -2.95
CA GLN A 61 -5.00 1.76 -4.05
C GLN A 61 -4.55 0.34 -4.40
N ILE A 62 -5.49 -0.59 -4.30
CA ILE A 62 -5.21 -2.01 -4.36
C ILE A 62 -6.32 -2.71 -5.14
N ASP A 63 -5.94 -3.57 -6.07
CA ASP A 63 -6.85 -4.50 -6.72
C ASP A 63 -6.68 -5.88 -6.07
N LEU A 64 -7.67 -6.26 -5.27
CA LEU A 64 -7.63 -7.51 -4.52
C LEU A 64 -7.76 -8.76 -5.41
N ASN A 65 -8.07 -8.61 -6.70
CA ASN A 65 -8.23 -9.69 -7.67
C ASN A 65 -9.17 -10.81 -7.15
N GLY A 66 -10.46 -10.75 -7.48
CA GLY A 66 -11.39 -11.82 -7.16
C GLY A 66 -12.83 -11.36 -6.94
N HIS A 67 -13.67 -12.30 -6.50
CA HIS A 67 -15.08 -12.02 -6.17
C HIS A 67 -15.21 -11.74 -4.68
N ILE A 68 -14.99 -10.48 -4.30
CA ILE A 68 -15.07 -10.04 -2.90
C ILE A 68 -16.39 -9.29 -2.70
N PRO A 69 -17.22 -9.66 -1.70
CA PRO A 69 -18.42 -8.91 -1.39
C PRO A 69 -18.11 -7.45 -1.02
N ASN A 70 -18.89 -6.50 -1.53
CA ASN A 70 -18.67 -5.06 -1.28
C ASN A 70 -18.63 -4.67 0.20
N ALA A 71 -19.37 -5.37 1.06
CA ALA A 71 -19.34 -5.13 2.50
C ALA A 71 -17.94 -5.41 3.10
N TRP A 72 -17.24 -6.43 2.59
CA TRP A 72 -15.87 -6.76 3.00
C TRP A 72 -14.87 -5.75 2.47
N LEU A 73 -15.04 -5.25 1.24
CA LEU A 73 -14.19 -4.19 0.69
C LEU A 73 -14.23 -2.94 1.57
N LYS A 74 -15.43 -2.47 1.93
CA LYS A 74 -15.60 -1.32 2.82
C LYS A 74 -14.98 -1.53 4.21
N TYR A 75 -15.07 -2.74 4.75
CA TYR A 75 -14.45 -3.07 6.01
C TYR A 75 -12.91 -3.01 5.93
N ILE A 76 -12.32 -3.55 4.87
CA ILE A 76 -10.88 -3.49 4.62
C ILE A 76 -10.42 -2.04 4.46
N GLU A 77 -11.15 -1.21 3.70
CA GLU A 77 -10.87 0.22 3.52
C GLU A 77 -10.86 1.00 4.84
N MET A 78 -11.71 0.65 5.81
CA MET A 78 -11.70 1.28 7.14
C MET A 78 -10.50 0.87 8.00
N ILE A 79 -10.00 -0.36 7.85
CA ILE A 79 -8.91 -0.90 8.67
C ILE A 79 -7.53 -0.53 8.12
N LEU A 80 -7.37 -0.50 6.80
CA LEU A 80 -6.07 -0.25 6.17
C LEU A 80 -5.37 1.03 6.67
N PRO A 81 -6.06 2.18 6.82
CA PRO A 81 -5.44 3.38 7.38
C PRO A 81 -5.06 3.25 8.87
N GLN A 82 -5.74 2.40 9.63
CA GLN A 82 -5.46 2.19 11.06
C GLN A 82 -4.17 1.38 11.27
N CYS A 83 -3.84 0.46 10.37
CA CYS A 83 -2.56 -0.25 10.39
C CYS A 83 -1.35 0.69 10.17
N ALA A 84 -1.58 1.83 9.50
CA ALA A 84 -0.55 2.83 9.21
C ALA A 84 -0.30 3.82 10.38
N GLY A 85 -1.16 3.82 11.39
CA GLY A 85 -1.03 4.67 12.57
C GLY A 85 -1.98 4.19 13.66
N THR A 86 -1.46 3.34 14.56
CA THR A 86 -2.08 3.16 15.87
C THR A 86 -2.03 4.50 16.60
N MET A 87 -3.20 5.12 16.78
CA MET A 87 -3.39 6.10 17.86
C MET A 87 -3.46 5.38 19.20
#